data_AF-A0A9E3I472-F1
#
_entry.id   AF-A0A9E3I472-F1
#
_cell.length_a   1.000
_cell.length_b   1.000
_cell.length_c   1.000
_cell.angle_alpha   90.00
_cell.angle_beta   90.00
_cell.angle_gamma   90.00
#
_symmetry.space_group_name_H-M   'P 1'
#
loop_
_entity.id
_entity.type
_entity.pdbx_description
1 polymer ?
#
loop_
_entity_poly.entity_id
_entity_poly.type
_entity_poly.pdbx_seq_one_letter_code
_entity_poly.pdbx_strand_id
1 'polypeptide(L)'
;MDVDDLLKSLKEHKVRFVVIGATAFPVHGYSRATLDIDLFIEPSEANARRTHEALKSFGYDVSGITLDDPPYQKGADTTIFN
;
A
#
# COMPACT_ATOMS: atom_id res chain seq x y z
N MET A 1 10.41 5.88 9.08
CA MET A 1 9.15 5.11 9.14
C MET A 1 9.54 3.66 9.23
N ASP A 2 9.07 2.95 10.24
CA ASP A 2 9.34 1.52 10.36
C ASP A 2 8.33 0.76 9.48
N VAL A 3 8.81 0.22 8.38
CA VAL A 3 8.01 -0.56 7.42
C VAL A 3 7.40 -1.78 8.11
N ASP A 4 8.12 -2.41 9.03
CA ASP A 4 7.63 -3.60 9.72
C ASP A 4 6.43 -3.28 10.60
N ASP A 5 6.42 -2.10 11.24
CA ASP A 5 5.30 -1.67 12.07
C ASP A 5 4.08 -1.30 11.23
N LEU A 6 4.28 -0.71 10.05
CA LEU A 6 3.17 -0.47 9.10
C LEU A 6 2.54 -1.80 8.66
N LEU A 7 3.37 -2.77 8.28
CA LEU A 7 2.90 -4.09 7.86
C LEU A 7 2.18 -4.84 8.99
N LYS A 8 2.64 -4.71 10.25
CA LYS A 8 1.94 -5.23 11.43
C LYS A 8 0.57 -4.58 11.61
N SER A 9 0.49 -3.25 11.53
CA SER A 9 -0.79 -2.51 11.63
C SER A 9 -1.79 -2.98 10.58
N LEU A 10 -1.38 -3.10 9.31
CA LEU A 10 -2.23 -3.60 8.22
C LEU A 10 -2.73 -5.03 8.50
N LYS A 11 -1.85 -5.90 9.01
CA LYS A 11 -2.18 -7.28 9.37
C LYS A 11 -3.17 -7.34 10.53
N GLU A 12 -2.99 -6.54 11.57
CA GLU A 12 -3.89 -6.46 12.74
C GLU A 12 -5.31 -6.03 12.33
N HIS A 13 -5.42 -5.10 11.39
CA HIS A 13 -6.70 -4.65 10.82
C HIS A 13 -7.27 -5.61 9.76
N LYS A 14 -6.62 -6.76 9.51
CA LYS A 14 -7.04 -7.78 8.53
C LYS A 14 -7.17 -7.22 7.12
N VAL A 15 -6.25 -6.33 6.75
CA VAL A 15 -6.12 -5.81 5.38
C VAL A 15 -5.57 -6.92 4.49
N ARG A 16 -6.19 -7.12 3.32
CA ARG A 16 -5.71 -7.98 2.25
C ARG A 16 -4.81 -7.18 1.33
N PHE A 17 -3.51 -7.48 1.35
CA PHE A 17 -2.51 -6.81 0.53
C PHE A 17 -1.40 -7.78 0.15
N VAL A 18 -0.62 -7.40 -0.86
CA VAL A 18 0.64 -8.05 -1.23
C VAL A 18 1.73 -7.00 -1.39
N VAL A 19 2.93 -7.29 -0.90
CA VAL A 19 4.11 -6.45 -1.12
C VAL A 19 4.59 -6.70 -2.55
N ILE A 20 4.75 -5.63 -3.32
CA ILE A 20 5.23 -5.68 -4.70
C ILE A 20 6.49 -4.82 -4.85
N GLY A 21 6.97 -4.66 -6.09
CA GLY A 21 8.10 -3.79 -6.38
C GLY A 21 9.45 -4.35 -5.94
N ALA A 22 10.45 -3.46 -5.84
CA ALA A 22 11.84 -3.85 -5.57
C ALA A 22 12.01 -4.53 -4.20
N THR A 23 11.18 -4.18 -3.22
CA THR A 23 11.16 -4.79 -1.88
C THR A 23 10.75 -6.26 -1.90
N ALA A 24 10.03 -6.72 -2.93
CA ALA A 24 9.65 -8.12 -3.08
C ALA A 24 10.77 -8.98 -3.72
N PHE A 25 11.72 -8.39 -4.44
CA PHE A 25 12.72 -9.14 -5.20
C PHE A 25 13.71 -9.99 -4.38
N PRO A 26 14.13 -9.61 -3.15
CA PRO A 26 15.10 -10.39 -2.38
C PRO A 26 14.67 -11.84 -2.16
N VAL A 27 13.36 -12.12 -2.07
CA VAL A 27 12.84 -13.50 -1.92
C VAL A 27 13.05 -14.37 -3.17
N HIS A 28 13.37 -13.75 -4.31
CA HIS A 28 13.66 -14.37 -5.59
C HIS A 28 15.15 -14.32 -5.97
N GLY A 29 16.04 -13.94 -5.03
CA GLY A 29 17.49 -13.92 -5.26
C GLY A 29 17.98 -12.70 -6.06
N TYR A 30 17.16 -11.66 -6.19
CA TYR A 30 17.53 -10.40 -6.84
C TYR A 30 17.34 -9.23 -5.87
N SER A 31 18.36 -8.40 -5.70
CA SER A 31 18.29 -7.24 -4.81
C SER A 31 18.44 -5.96 -5.60
N ARG A 32 17.49 -5.04 -5.42
CA ARG A 32 17.54 -3.68 -5.94
C ARG A 32 17.22 -2.73 -4.80
N ALA A 33 18.09 -1.76 -4.54
CA ALA A 33 17.83 -0.75 -3.53
C ALA A 33 16.60 0.09 -3.91
N THR A 34 15.70 0.28 -2.94
CA THR A 34 14.56 1.19 -2.99
C THR A 34 14.41 1.87 -1.63
N LEU A 35 13.86 3.08 -1.61
CA LEU A 35 13.52 3.78 -0.38
C LEU A 35 12.03 3.63 -0.02
N ASP A 36 11.22 3.23 -1.00
CA ASP A 36 9.78 3.13 -0.89
C ASP A 36 9.34 1.66 -0.77
N ILE A 37 8.17 1.44 -0.15
CA ILE A 37 7.47 0.16 -0.15
C ILE A 37 6.18 0.28 -0.98
N ASP A 38 6.05 -0.61 -1.95
CA ASP A 38 4.86 -0.69 -2.79
C ASP A 38 3.90 -1.78 -2.27
N LEU A 39 2.66 -1.40 -1.99
CA LEU A 39 1.61 -2.32 -1.52
C LEU A 39 0.47 -2.38 -2.54
N PHE A 40 0.13 -3.59 -2.99
CA PHE A 40 -1.08 -3.81 -3.79
C PHE A 40 -2.22 -4.25 -2.88
N ILE A 41 -3.20 -3.37 -2.69
CA ILE A 41 -4.38 -3.58 -1.85
C ILE A 41 -5.49 -4.19 -2.70
N GLU A 42 -6.13 -5.24 -2.19
CA GLU A 42 -7.27 -5.81 -2.91
C GLU A 42 -8.46 -4.81 -2.96
N PRO A 43 -9.04 -4.53 -4.15
CA PRO A 43 -10.01 -3.45 -4.36
C PRO A 43 -11.44 -3.86 -3.98
N SER A 44 -11.65 -4.33 -2.76
CA SER A 44 -12.99 -4.53 -2.20
C SER A 44 -13.31 -3.43 -1.19
N GLU A 45 -14.56 -2.98 -1.16
CA GLU A 45 -15.01 -1.89 -0.28
C GLU A 45 -14.73 -2.18 1.21
N ALA A 46 -14.92 -3.44 1.62
CA ALA A 46 -14.61 -3.90 2.97
C ALA A 46 -13.10 -3.80 3.30
N ASN A 47 -12.24 -4.08 2.31
CA ASN A 47 -10.80 -4.01 2.48
C ASN A 47 -10.28 -2.57 2.44
N ALA A 48 -10.88 -1.71 1.59
CA ALA A 48 -10.62 -0.28 1.57
C ALA A 48 -10.91 0.36 2.94
N ARG A 49 -12.05 0.03 3.57
CA ARG A 49 -12.36 0.46 4.94
C ARG A 49 -11.32 0.02 5.96
N ARG A 50 -10.91 -1.24 5.93
CA ARG A 50 -9.87 -1.75 6.85
C ARG A 50 -8.54 -1.04 6.63
N THR A 51 -8.18 -0.78 5.38
CA THR A 51 -6.94 -0.07 5.01
C THR A 51 -6.97 1.35 5.53
N HIS A 52 -8.09 2.06 5.33
CA HIS A 52 -8.29 3.41 5.84
C HIS A 52 -8.14 3.49 7.36
N GLU A 53 -8.80 2.59 8.11
CA GLU A 53 -8.67 2.54 9.57
C GLU A 53 -7.26 2.16 10.03
N ALA A 54 -6.58 1.24 9.33
CA ALA A 54 -5.22 0.86 9.67
C ALA A 54 -4.22 2.01 9.50
N LEU A 55 -4.33 2.75 8.39
CA LEU A 55 -3.48 3.92 8.12
C LEU A 55 -3.75 5.04 9.11
N LYS A 56 -5.02 5.30 9.43
CA LYS A 56 -5.43 6.28 10.44
C LYS A 56 -4.91 5.93 11.83
N SER A 57 -5.07 4.69 12.26
CA SER A 57 -4.56 4.18 13.55
C SER A 57 -3.04 4.23 13.64
N PHE A 58 -2.34 4.04 12.51
CA PHE A 58 -0.89 4.16 12.43
C PHE A 58 -0.39 5.61 12.52
N GLY A 59 -1.26 6.60 12.26
CA GLY A 59 -0.95 8.03 12.36
C GLY A 59 -0.80 8.75 11.02
N TYR A 60 -1.21 8.12 9.90
CA TYR A 60 -1.30 8.84 8.62
C TYR A 60 -2.51 9.77 8.59
N ASP A 61 -2.34 10.91 7.92
CA ASP A 61 -3.46 11.75 7.52
C ASP A 61 -4.16 11.14 6.30
N VAL A 62 -5.37 10.66 6.52
CA VAL A 62 -6.24 10.05 5.49
C VAL A 62 -7.38 10.97 5.07
N SER A 63 -7.42 12.22 5.54
CA SER A 63 -8.52 13.15 5.29
C SER A 63 -8.76 13.47 3.81
N GLY A 64 -7.72 13.33 2.97
CA GLY A 64 -7.80 13.51 1.52
C GLY A 64 -8.18 12.27 0.71
N ILE A 65 -8.49 11.14 1.36
CA ILE A 65 -8.83 9.87 0.70
C ILE A 65 -10.22 9.45 1.15
N THR A 66 -11.17 9.44 0.22
CA THR A 66 -12.52 8.95 0.47
C THR A 66 -12.67 7.51 -0.02
N LEU A 67 -13.54 6.73 0.63
CA LEU A 67 -13.80 5.34 0.23
C LEU A 67 -14.54 5.25 -1.11
N ASP A 68 -15.11 6.37 -1.56
CA ASP A 68 -15.82 6.51 -2.83
C ASP A 68 -14.87 6.94 -3.97
N ASP A 69 -13.61 7.24 -3.66
CA ASP A 69 -12.63 7.58 -4.68
C ASP A 69 -12.35 6.35 -5.55
N PRO A 70 -12.34 6.51 -6.89
CA PRO A 70 -11.96 5.42 -7.77
C PRO A 70 -10.51 5.01 -7.44
N PRO A 71 -10.20 3.70 -7.41
CA PRO A 71 -8.86 3.18 -7.09
C PRO A 71 -7.77 3.65 -8.06
N TYR A 72 -8.18 4.24 -9.18
CA TYR A 72 -7.32 4.88 -10.16
C TYR A 72 -7.91 6.23 -10.55
N GLN A 73 -7.23 7.31 -10.18
CA GLN A 73 -7.46 8.59 -10.84
C GLN A 73 -6.76 8.58 -12.19
N LYS A 74 -7.55 8.56 -13.27
CA LYS A 74 -7.05 8.62 -14.63
C LYS A 74 -6.34 9.96 -14.86
N GLY A 75 -5.02 9.98 -14.67
CA GLY A 75 -4.18 11.14 -15.00
C GLY A 75 -2.87 11.32 -14.22
N ALA A 76 -2.57 10.52 -13.20
CA ALA A 76 -1.45 10.83 -12.30
C ALA A 76 -0.10 10.12 -12.58
N ASP A 77 -0.03 9.00 -13.33
CA ASP A 77 1.27 8.44 -13.73
C ASP A 77 1.16 7.58 -14.99
N THR A 78 1.46 8.18 -16.14
CA THR A 78 1.88 7.43 -17.33
C THR A 78 3.39 7.60 -17.46
N THR A 79 4.14 6.94 -16.59
CA THR A 79 5.59 6.80 -16.76
C THR A 79 5.89 5.35 -17.09
N ILE A 80 5.80 5.01 -18.38
CA ILE A 80 6.41 3.82 -18.95
C ILE A 80 7.87 4.18 -19.20
N PHE A 81 8.80 3.66 -18.40
CA PHE A 81 10.20 3.62 -18.80
C PHE A 81 10.40 2.41 -19.71
N ASN A 82 10.84 2.65 -20.95
CA ASN A 82 11.47 1.65 -21.80
C ASN A 82 12.91 1.40 -21.33
#